data_AF-A0A4P9WR81-F1
#
_entry.id   AF-A0A4P9WR81-F1
#
_cell.length_a   1.000
_cell.length_b   1.000
_cell.length_c   1.000
_cell.angle_alpha   90.00
_cell.angle_beta   90.00
_cell.angle_gamma   90.00
#
_symmetry.space_group_name_H-M   'P 1'
#
loop_
_entity.id
_entity.type
_entity.pdbx_description
1 polymer ?
#
loop_
_entity_poly.entity_id
_entity_poly.type
_entity_poly.pdbx_seq_one_letter_code
_entity_poly.pdbx_strand_id
1 'polypeptide(L)' 'CARVFTKFPNLKSHWRCHLDNQFACALCDAEFKRRPDLYRHCRSVHVMEAPHMCDRCGKRFARAD' A
#
# COMPACT_ATOMS: atom_id res chain seq x y z
N CYS A 1 2.75 7.58 17.81
CA CYS A 1 3.65 8.66 17.30
C CYS A 1 3.79 9.73 18.40
N ALA A 2 4.88 10.51 18.43
CA ALA A 2 5.15 11.51 19.48
C ALA A 2 4.90 12.97 19.05
N ARG A 3 4.04 13.21 18.05
CA ARG A 3 3.69 14.58 17.62
C ARG A 3 2.68 15.22 18.57
N VAL A 4 2.91 16.48 18.91
CA VAL A 4 2.03 17.30 19.75
C VAL A 4 1.39 18.39 18.89
N PHE A 5 0.10 18.66 19.10
CA PHE A 5 -0.66 19.64 18.34
C PHE A 5 -1.29 20.66 19.28
N THR A 6 -1.18 21.94 18.95
CA THR A 6 -1.76 23.05 19.73
C THR A 6 -3.21 23.37 19.35
N LYS A 7 -3.70 22.84 18.22
CA LYS A 7 -5.07 23.06 17.73
C LYS A 7 -5.79 21.72 17.51
N PHE A 8 -7.01 21.62 18.02
CA PHE A 8 -7.88 20.44 17.87
C PHE A 8 -8.09 19.96 16.42
N PRO A 9 -8.38 20.83 15.41
CA PRO A 9 -8.56 20.37 14.02
C PRO A 9 -7.29 19.72 13.42
N ASN A 10 -6.10 20.12 13.88
CA ASN A 10 -4.83 19.54 13.43
C ASN A 10 -4.64 18.15 14.05
N LEU A 11 -4.92 17.99 15.34
CA LEU A 11 -4.92 16.70 16.01
C LEU A 11 -5.93 15.74 15.38
N LYS A 12 -7.15 16.21 15.09
CA LYS A 12 -8.21 15.39 14.47
C LYS A 12 -7.80 14.91 13.08
N SER A 13 -7.15 15.76 12.28
CA SER A 13 -6.63 15.37 10.96
C SER A 13 -5.44 14.41 11.07
N HIS A 14 -4.56 14.61 12.04
CA HIS A 14 -3.48 13.66 12.34
C HIS A 14 -4.01 12.30 12.83
N TRP A 15 -5.04 12.30 13.66
CA TRP A 15 -5.66 11.07 14.16
C TRP A 15 -6.29 10.25 13.03
N ARG A 16 -6.85 10.91 12.00
CA ARG A 16 -7.24 10.22 10.76
C ARG A 16 -6.06 9.54 10.09
N CYS A 17 -4.83 10.05 10.16
CA CYS A 17 -3.65 9.33 9.66
C CYS A 17 -3.39 8.00 10.41
N HIS A 18 -3.91 7.83 11.63
CA HIS A 18 -3.82 6.55 12.35
C HIS A 18 -4.97 5.59 12.03
N LEU A 19 -6.16 6.14 11.72
CA LEU A 19 -7.37 5.36 11.39
C LEU A 19 -7.55 5.04 9.90
N ASP A 20 -7.19 5.99 9.03
CA ASP A 20 -7.41 5.98 7.57
C ASP A 20 -6.30 5.23 6.82
N ASN A 21 -5.18 4.93 7.49
CA ASN A 21 -3.96 4.36 6.89
C ASN A 21 -3.78 2.85 7.08
N GLN A 22 -4.83 2.07 7.31
CA GLN A 22 -4.65 0.63 7.52
C GLN A 22 -5.27 -0.17 6.40
N PHE A 23 -4.72 -0.02 5.20
CA PHE A 23 -4.70 -1.11 4.24
C PHE A 23 -3.43 -1.91 4.51
N ALA A 24 -3.44 -2.67 5.61
CA ALA A 24 -2.38 -3.58 5.96
C ALA A 24 -2.44 -4.82 5.07
N CYS A 25 -1.28 -5.30 4.64
CA CYS A 25 -1.19 -6.59 3.97
C CYS A 25 -1.43 -7.71 4.98
N ALA A 26 -2.26 -8.68 4.63
CA ALA A 26 -2.52 -9.84 5.49
C ALA A 26 -1.38 -10.88 5.45
N LEU A 27 -0.42 -10.70 4.54
CA LEU A 27 0.67 -11.65 4.28
C LEU A 27 2.04 -11.12 4.72
N CYS A 28 2.15 -9.83 5.07
CA CYS A 28 3.36 -9.20 5.61
C CYS A 28 3.04 -7.90 6.35
N ASP A 29 4.00 -7.33 7.08
CA ASP A 29 3.85 -6.07 7.83
C ASP A 29 3.83 -4.79 6.99
N ALA A 30 3.49 -4.89 5.69
CA ALA A 30 3.41 -3.72 4.82
C ALA A 30 2.07 -2.98 4.99
N GLU A 31 2.15 -1.68 5.28
CA GLU A 31 0.99 -0.80 5.44
C GLU A 31 0.90 0.24 4.31
N PHE A 32 -0.30 0.45 3.79
CA PHE A 32 -0.54 1.37 2.69
C PHE A 32 -1.61 2.41 3.03
N LYS A 33 -1.38 3.64 2.54
CA LYS A 33 -2.31 4.77 2.70
C LYS A 33 -3.55 4.69 1.81
N ARG A 34 -3.56 3.81 0.80
CA ARG A 34 -4.67 3.67 -0.16
C ARG A 34 -4.88 2.20 -0.57
N ARG A 35 -6.13 1.80 -0.74
CA ARG A 35 -6.54 0.48 -1.27
C ARG A 35 -5.81 0.06 -2.54
N PRO A 36 -5.72 0.89 -3.61
CA PRO A 36 -5.04 0.50 -4.84
C PRO A 36 -3.54 0.23 -4.66
N ASP A 37 -2.91 0.83 -3.65
CA ASP A 37 -1.50 0.59 -3.34
C ASP A 37 -1.31 -0.77 -2.66
N LEU A 38 -2.17 -1.11 -1.69
CA LEU A 38 -2.22 -2.46 -1.10
C LEU A 38 -2.50 -3.53 -2.17
N TYR A 39 -3.48 -3.30 -3.04
CA TYR A 39 -3.83 -4.25 -4.11
C TYR A 39 -2.65 -4.47 -5.07
N ARG A 40 -1.98 -3.41 -5.51
CA ARG A 40 -0.74 -3.52 -6.33
C ARG A 40 0.31 -4.33 -5.59
N HIS A 41 0.57 -4.01 -4.32
CA HIS A 41 1.58 -4.69 -3.52
C HIS A 41 1.28 -6.19 -3.42
N CYS A 42 0.05 -6.55 -3.09
CA CYS A 42 -0.35 -7.96 -2.99
C CYS A 42 -0.16 -8.69 -4.32
N ARG A 43 -0.56 -8.04 -5.44
CA ARG A 43 -0.39 -8.59 -6.79
C ARG A 43 1.08 -8.72 -7.22
N SER A 44 1.97 -7.85 -6.76
CA SER A 44 3.37 -7.84 -7.20
C SER A 44 4.30 -8.66 -6.32
N VAL A 45 4.03 -8.70 -5.02
CA VAL A 45 4.92 -9.31 -4.02
C VAL A 45 4.46 -10.72 -3.63
N HIS A 46 3.15 -10.91 -3.48
CA HIS A 46 2.62 -12.17 -2.95
C HIS A 46 2.03 -13.07 -4.04
N VAL A 47 1.55 -12.49 -5.14
CA VAL A 47 1.08 -13.24 -6.30
C VAL A 47 2.25 -13.43 -7.29
N MET A 48 2.82 -14.63 -7.34
CA MET A 48 3.83 -15.01 -8.35
C MET A 48 3.25 -15.12 -9.77
N GLU A 49 1.94 -14.98 -9.90
CA GLU A 49 1.21 -14.98 -11.15
C GLU A 49 1.14 -13.57 -11.73
N ALA A 50 2.26 -13.04 -12.25
CA ALA A 50 2.17 -11.89 -13.13
C ALA A 50 1.45 -12.36 -14.42
N PRO A 51 0.33 -11.73 -14.82
CA PRO A 51 -0.36 -12.08 -16.05
C PRO A 51 0.37 -11.55 -17.29
N HIS A 52 1.29 -10.60 -17.12
CA HIS A 52 2.03 -9.99 -18.20
C HIS A 52 3.48 -10.48 -18.14
N MET A 53 3.80 -11.41 -19.03
CA MET A 53 5.15 -11.91 -19.26
C MET A 53 5.69 -11.27 -20.54
N CYS A 54 6.86 -10.65 -20.44
CA CYS A 54 7.61 -10.18 -21.61
C CYS A 54 8.09 -11.40 -22.41
N ASP A 55 7.52 -11.65 -23.59
CA ASP A 55 7.89 -12.79 -24.44
C ASP A 55 9.38 -12.76 -24.85
N ARG A 56 9.93 -11.55 -25.02
CA ARG A 56 11.33 -11.34 -25.40
C ARG A 56 12.34 -11.57 -24.28
N CYS A 57 11.93 -11.49 -23.02
CA CYS A 57 12.85 -11.43 -21.87
C CYS A 57 12.43 -12.26 -20.65
N GLY A 58 11.27 -12.92 -20.68
CA GLY A 58 10.73 -13.79 -19.62
C GLY A 58 10.33 -13.08 -18.33
N LYS A 59 10.48 -11.75 -18.24
CA LYS A 59 10.17 -11.00 -17.02
C LYS A 59 8.67 -10.85 -16.82
N ARG A 60 8.25 -11.07 -15.57
CA ARG A 60 6.87 -11.05 -15.08
C ARG A 60 6.58 -9.69 -14.43
N PHE A 61 5.60 -8.96 -14.95
CA PHE A 61 5.24 -7.61 -14.47
C PHE A 61 3.82 -7.56 -13.89
N ALA A 62 3.67 -6.94 -12.72
CA ALA A 62 2.39 -6.79 -12.04
C ALA A 62 1.53 -5.62 -12.58
N ARG A 63 2.11 -4.74 -13.40
CA ARG A 63 1.43 -3.61 -14.08
C ARG A 63 1.81 -3.57 -15.55
N ALA A 64 0.83 -3.25 -16.40
CA ALA A 64 1.05 -2.80 -17.77
C ALA A 64 1.14 -1.27 -17.70
N ASP A 65 2.36 -0.73 -17.65
CA ASP A 65 2.67 0.66 -17.97
C ASP A 65 3.84 0.63 -18.95
#